data_AF-A0A655ZYU8-F1
#
_entry.id   AF-A0A655ZYU8-F1
#
_cell.length_a   1.000
_cell.length_b   1.000
_cell.length_c   1.000
_cell.angle_alpha   90.00
_cell.angle_beta   90.00
_cell.angle_gamma   90.00
#
_symmetry.space_group_name_H-M   'P 1'
#
loop_
_entity.id
_entity.type
_entity.pdbx_description
1 polymer ?
#
loop_
_entity_poly.entity_id
_entity_poly.type
_entity_poly.pdbx_seq_one_letter_code
_entity_poly.pdbx_strand_id
1 'polypeptide(L)'
;MAYAKARRGAQLKIGGGAARSYFLHLQEKNKLGKALCLLAKGSEEGQEIRLTSRRFALTVGEPVRFNLLTSTHDHVTQEQRVQNGALFTIDTDKFQPLPPYIVTLPALDPTELAANQKQRVEVQLACQLTEVGTLQIVCVNPNDEKQRWQVEFDIRHSLTQAGELEDSVATSPKLQQAKDLISKIYSANKTSADQQAIKTLTKELEKRLGKRETWDFSTLRSLFDTLALGRKRRRRSEPHEKNWLRLAGLCLRPGFGDATDGWRIEQIWALYQQGIQFTNTQGWTDWWVFWRRVAGGLNQEQQETLLADIAKYLHPGAMRTPASTKEAQEKGYEAMVRLAASLEHLQVEDKTLLATWFLNKALNHTQYQQAHWWALGRLAARTPFYGSLHTCLPKEQIQQWLPKLLEQDWQQEPMCAFATVMMCRKTGDRTRDISEEWRTQVLDKLKQSRVADSWINLVSDVVELDEAETQRAFGESLPNGLILLAH
;
A
#
# COMPACT_ATOMS: atom_id res chain seq x y z
N MET A 1 5.01 41.27 -12.67
CA MET A 1 4.52 42.55 -12.10
C MET A 1 3.07 42.92 -12.48
N ALA A 2 2.25 41.99 -13.00
CA ALA A 2 0.79 42.21 -13.16
C ALA A 2 -0.02 41.77 -11.92
N TYR A 3 0.49 40.79 -11.16
CA TYR A 3 -0.16 40.22 -9.98
C TYR A 3 -0.32 41.21 -8.81
N ALA A 4 0.64 42.12 -8.61
CA ALA A 4 0.61 43.09 -7.51
C ALA A 4 -0.36 44.28 -7.76
N LYS A 5 -0.76 44.53 -9.02
CA LYS A 5 -1.69 45.62 -9.37
C LYS A 5 -3.16 45.21 -9.28
N ALA A 6 -3.48 43.91 -9.19
CA ALA A 6 -4.86 43.42 -9.08
C ALA A 6 -5.44 43.50 -7.65
N ARG A 7 -4.63 43.76 -6.62
CA ARG A 7 -5.09 43.89 -5.21
C ARG A 7 -5.65 45.26 -4.83
N ARG A 8 -5.58 46.27 -5.70
CA ARG A 8 -6.21 47.58 -5.46
C ARG A 8 -7.42 47.70 -6.38
N GLY A 9 -8.60 47.58 -5.78
CA GLY A 9 -9.87 47.34 -6.46
C GLY A 9 -10.15 48.23 -7.65
N ALA A 10 -10.31 47.60 -8.81
CA ALA A 10 -11.04 48.08 -9.98
C ALA A 10 -10.99 46.99 -11.06
N GLN A 11 -11.51 45.79 -10.77
CA GLN A 11 -11.85 44.80 -11.79
C GLN A 11 -12.86 43.82 -11.20
N LEU A 12 -14.00 43.67 -11.89
CA LEU A 12 -15.02 42.66 -11.57
C LEU A 12 -14.33 41.29 -11.56
N LYS A 13 -14.13 40.69 -10.38
CA LYS A 13 -13.76 39.28 -10.28
C LYS A 13 -14.97 38.48 -10.73
N ILE A 14 -14.96 37.98 -11.96
CA ILE A 14 -15.90 36.93 -12.39
C ILE A 14 -15.40 35.63 -11.73
N GLY A 15 -15.69 35.47 -10.44
CA GLY A 15 -15.44 34.22 -9.72
C GLY A 15 -16.57 33.24 -10.03
N GLY A 16 -16.25 32.08 -10.59
CA GLY A 16 -17.23 31.06 -10.98
C GLY A 16 -17.92 30.37 -9.80
N GLY A 17 -17.46 30.60 -8.56
CA GLY A 17 -17.96 29.98 -7.34
C GLY A 17 -17.90 28.44 -7.37
N ALA A 18 -18.35 27.79 -6.30
CA ALA A 18 -18.47 26.34 -6.30
C ALA A 18 -19.45 25.88 -7.41
N ALA A 19 -18.98 25.12 -8.39
CA ALA A 19 -19.82 24.63 -9.50
C ALA A 19 -20.93 23.65 -9.06
N ARG A 20 -20.77 23.04 -7.88
CA ARG A 20 -21.67 22.05 -7.28
C ARG A 20 -21.79 22.31 -5.78
N SER A 21 -22.85 21.76 -5.19
CA SER A 21 -22.98 21.68 -3.74
C SER A 21 -22.28 20.43 -3.22
N TYR A 22 -21.57 20.55 -2.10
CA TYR A 22 -20.86 19.46 -1.43
C TYR A 22 -21.50 19.18 -0.08
N PHE A 23 -21.64 17.90 0.25
CA PHE A 23 -22.32 17.44 1.45
C PHE A 23 -21.50 16.39 2.18
N LEU A 24 -21.57 16.40 3.50
CA LEU A 24 -21.08 15.33 4.35
C LEU A 24 -22.19 14.29 4.56
N HIS A 25 -21.92 13.04 4.21
CA HIS A 25 -22.82 11.92 4.46
C HIS A 25 -22.71 11.46 5.91
N LEU A 26 -23.79 11.72 6.66
CA LEU A 26 -23.98 11.25 8.03
C LEU A 26 -24.72 9.91 7.99
N GLN A 27 -23.98 8.82 8.18
CA GLN A 27 -24.53 7.46 8.16
C GLN A 27 -25.43 7.20 9.38
N GLU A 28 -26.59 6.57 9.15
CA GLU A 28 -27.49 6.09 10.20
C GLU A 28 -27.64 4.56 10.07
N LYS A 29 -27.77 3.84 11.19
CA LYS A 29 -27.97 2.38 11.15
C LYS A 29 -29.28 2.03 10.43
N ASN A 30 -29.21 1.14 9.45
CA ASN A 30 -30.35 0.61 8.68
C ASN A 30 -31.15 1.65 7.87
N LYS A 31 -30.54 2.81 7.54
CA LYS A 31 -31.13 3.85 6.66
C LYS A 31 -30.05 4.42 5.75
N LEU A 32 -30.45 5.08 4.65
CA LEU A 32 -29.52 5.77 3.73
C LEU A 32 -28.74 6.90 4.43
N GLY A 33 -29.19 7.38 5.58
CA GLY A 33 -28.55 8.46 6.35
C GLY A 33 -29.01 9.84 5.90
N LYS A 34 -28.24 10.87 6.27
CA LYS A 34 -28.54 12.27 5.96
C LYS A 34 -27.35 12.96 5.31
N ALA A 35 -27.60 13.97 4.49
CA ALA A 35 -26.59 14.79 3.83
C ALA A 35 -26.55 16.19 4.46
N LEU A 36 -25.44 16.54 5.10
CA LEU A 36 -25.21 17.90 5.63
C LEU A 36 -24.51 18.74 4.57
N CYS A 37 -25.12 19.84 4.13
CA CYS A 37 -24.50 20.74 3.17
C CYS A 37 -23.30 21.45 3.79
N LEU A 38 -22.11 21.19 3.24
CA LEU A 38 -20.86 21.83 3.65
C LEU A 38 -20.67 23.15 2.92
N LEU A 39 -20.80 23.10 1.59
CA LEU A 39 -20.73 24.25 0.69
C LEU A 39 -21.83 24.12 -0.36
N ALA A 40 -22.67 25.13 -0.47
CA ALA A 40 -23.68 25.24 -1.51
C ALA A 40 -23.03 25.72 -2.81
N LYS A 41 -23.59 25.29 -3.94
CA LYS A 41 -23.25 25.79 -5.27
C LYS A 41 -23.30 27.33 -5.29
N GLY A 42 -22.28 27.93 -5.90
CA GLY A 42 -22.08 29.38 -5.94
C GLY A 42 -21.39 29.98 -4.71
N SER A 43 -20.96 29.18 -3.73
CA SER A 43 -20.13 29.68 -2.62
C SER A 43 -18.81 30.27 -3.15
N GLU A 44 -18.39 31.41 -2.61
CA GLU A 44 -17.17 32.11 -3.02
C GLU A 44 -15.91 31.33 -2.64
N GLU A 45 -14.93 31.31 -3.55
CA GLU A 45 -13.60 30.77 -3.27
C GLU A 45 -12.87 31.64 -2.25
N GLY A 46 -12.08 31.01 -1.37
CA GLY A 46 -11.31 31.74 -0.36
C GLY A 46 -12.10 32.08 0.91
N GLN A 47 -13.42 31.89 0.94
CA GLN A 47 -14.26 32.23 2.09
C GLN A 47 -14.48 31.03 3.02
N GLU A 48 -14.07 31.16 4.28
CA GLU A 48 -14.37 30.18 5.33
C GLU A 48 -15.83 30.31 5.78
N ILE A 49 -16.58 29.21 5.66
CA ILE A 49 -17.98 29.10 6.07
C ILE A 49 -18.05 28.21 7.31
N ARG A 50 -18.39 28.80 8.46
CA ARG A 50 -18.53 28.08 9.73
C ARG A 50 -19.96 27.57 9.92
N LEU A 51 -20.11 26.26 10.12
CA LEU A 51 -21.39 25.60 10.35
C LEU A 51 -21.72 25.60 11.86
N THR A 52 -22.06 26.77 12.40
CA THR A 52 -22.28 26.97 13.85
C THR A 52 -23.55 26.31 14.39
N SER A 53 -24.48 25.92 13.52
CA SER A 53 -25.77 25.35 13.89
C SER A 53 -25.70 23.93 14.46
N ARG A 54 -24.54 23.26 14.37
CA ARG A 54 -24.37 21.85 14.77
C ARG A 54 -22.98 21.60 15.35
N ARG A 55 -22.88 20.55 16.17
CA ARG A 55 -21.63 20.06 16.74
C ARG A 55 -21.49 18.57 16.46
N PHE A 56 -20.26 18.11 16.32
CA PHE A 56 -19.90 16.75 15.92
C PHE A 56 -18.88 16.16 16.88
N ALA A 57 -18.85 14.83 17.00
CA ALA A 57 -17.81 14.13 17.75
C ALA A 57 -16.74 13.60 16.77
N LEU A 58 -15.58 14.25 16.73
CA LEU A 58 -14.44 13.87 15.91
C LEU A 58 -13.65 12.77 16.63
N THR A 59 -13.39 11.65 15.95
CA THR A 59 -12.44 10.65 16.48
C THR A 59 -11.03 11.11 16.09
N VAL A 60 -10.12 11.18 17.08
CA VAL A 60 -8.71 11.53 16.89
C VAL A 60 -7.82 10.35 17.29
N GLY A 61 -6.61 10.28 16.75
CA GLY A 61 -5.64 9.18 16.95
C GLY A 61 -5.92 7.92 16.12
N GLU A 62 -7.00 7.90 15.35
CA GLU A 62 -7.35 6.81 14.43
C GLU A 62 -7.84 7.40 13.09
N PRO A 63 -7.75 6.66 11.97
CA PRO A 63 -8.29 7.10 10.71
C PRO A 63 -9.81 7.24 10.79
N VAL A 64 -10.28 8.40 10.35
CA VAL A 64 -11.69 8.70 10.21
C VAL A 64 -12.02 8.81 8.74
N ARG A 65 -13.11 8.13 8.36
CA ARG A 65 -13.64 8.16 6.99
C ARG A 65 -14.68 9.26 6.87
N PHE A 66 -14.42 10.24 6.02
CA PHE A 66 -15.37 11.25 5.58
C PHE A 66 -15.96 10.82 4.24
N ASN A 67 -17.25 10.48 4.25
CA ASN A 67 -17.99 10.22 3.03
C ASN A 67 -18.60 11.53 2.55
N LEU A 68 -18.22 11.97 1.35
CA LEU A 68 -18.78 13.16 0.75
C LEU A 68 -19.77 12.80 -0.34
N LEU A 69 -20.76 13.66 -0.54
CA LEU A 69 -21.70 13.63 -1.66
C LEU A 69 -21.60 14.96 -2.40
N THR A 70 -21.90 14.94 -3.69
CA THR A 70 -22.03 16.13 -4.52
C THR A 70 -23.39 16.17 -5.19
N SER A 71 -23.90 17.37 -5.45
CA SER A 71 -25.14 17.58 -6.21
C SER A 71 -25.04 18.83 -7.07
N THR A 72 -25.56 18.75 -8.29
CA THR A 72 -25.75 19.90 -9.20
C THR A 72 -27.08 20.59 -9.01
N HIS A 73 -28.00 20.00 -8.22
CA HIS A 73 -29.35 20.50 -8.01
C HIS A 73 -29.36 21.66 -7.00
N ASP A 74 -30.07 22.74 -7.33
CA ASP A 74 -30.27 23.87 -6.42
C ASP A 74 -31.33 23.54 -5.34
N HIS A 75 -32.16 22.53 -5.58
CA HIS A 75 -33.20 22.00 -4.69
C HIS A 75 -33.06 20.48 -4.57
N VAL A 76 -32.96 19.98 -3.35
CA VAL A 76 -32.91 18.52 -3.08
C VAL A 76 -34.32 17.96 -2.88
N THR A 77 -35.20 18.73 -2.23
CA THR A 77 -36.65 18.46 -2.13
C THR A 77 -37.43 19.62 -2.75
N GLN A 78 -38.70 19.40 -3.10
CA GLN A 78 -39.54 20.43 -3.75
C GLN A 78 -39.67 21.72 -2.91
N GLU A 79 -39.53 21.62 -1.59
CA GLU A 79 -39.75 22.73 -0.66
C GLU A 79 -38.46 23.32 -0.07
N GLN A 80 -37.30 22.64 -0.21
CA GLN A 80 -36.06 23.03 0.48
C GLN A 80 -34.91 23.28 -0.49
N ARG A 81 -34.51 24.57 -0.60
CA ARG A 81 -33.32 25.00 -1.33
C ARG A 81 -32.04 24.58 -0.59
N VAL A 82 -30.99 24.25 -1.33
CA VAL A 82 -29.68 23.91 -0.75
C VAL A 82 -29.05 25.16 -0.10
N GLN A 83 -28.69 25.02 1.18
CA GLN A 83 -28.07 26.08 1.99
C GLN A 83 -27.00 25.49 2.90
N ASN A 84 -25.93 26.24 3.17
CA ASN A 84 -24.82 25.82 4.04
C ASN A 84 -25.34 25.43 5.44
N GLY A 85 -24.91 24.28 5.93
CA GLY A 85 -25.31 23.73 7.24
C GLY A 85 -26.72 23.11 7.29
N ALA A 86 -27.49 23.17 6.21
CA ALA A 86 -28.78 22.50 6.11
C ALA A 86 -28.59 20.98 5.97
N LEU A 87 -29.56 20.22 6.51
CA LEU A 87 -29.54 18.77 6.52
C LEU A 87 -30.66 18.24 5.63
N PHE A 88 -30.34 17.28 4.78
CA PHE A 88 -31.25 16.71 3.80
C PHE A 88 -31.32 15.20 3.96
N THR A 89 -32.46 14.61 3.63
CA THR A 89 -32.58 13.16 3.44
C THR A 89 -31.91 12.79 2.11
N ILE A 90 -31.16 11.70 2.09
CA ILE A 90 -30.45 11.27 0.88
C ILE A 90 -31.44 10.65 -0.11
N ASP A 91 -31.40 11.19 -1.32
CA ASP A 91 -32.12 10.75 -2.51
C ASP A 91 -31.07 10.32 -3.55
N THR A 92 -31.02 9.03 -3.88
CA THR A 92 -29.98 8.44 -4.74
C THR A 92 -29.92 9.06 -6.13
N ASP A 93 -31.02 9.64 -6.60
CA ASP A 93 -31.09 10.24 -7.93
C ASP A 93 -30.50 11.66 -7.97
N LYS A 94 -30.32 12.29 -6.80
CA LYS A 94 -29.88 13.71 -6.67
C LYS A 94 -28.53 13.88 -6.01
N PHE A 95 -28.02 12.84 -5.37
CA PHE A 95 -26.72 12.84 -4.72
C PHE A 95 -25.78 11.84 -5.37
N GLN A 96 -24.61 12.31 -5.78
CA GLN A 96 -23.53 11.47 -6.28
C GLN A 96 -22.47 11.33 -5.19
N PRO A 97 -22.05 10.10 -4.82
CA PRO A 97 -20.96 9.93 -3.87
C PRO A 97 -19.63 10.39 -4.47
N LEU A 98 -18.80 11.00 -3.64
CA LEU A 98 -17.38 11.23 -3.94
C LEU A 98 -16.54 10.12 -3.28
N PRO A 99 -15.35 9.82 -3.81
CA PRO A 99 -14.41 8.89 -3.17
C PRO A 99 -14.25 9.23 -1.68
N PRO A 100 -14.33 8.23 -0.79
CA PRO A 100 -14.24 8.45 0.64
C PRO A 100 -12.84 8.95 0.99
N TYR A 101 -12.76 10.04 1.75
CA TYR A 101 -11.48 10.54 2.25
C TYR A 101 -11.21 9.99 3.63
N ILE A 102 -10.01 9.46 3.83
CA ILE A 102 -9.64 8.84 5.10
C ILE A 102 -8.39 9.52 5.61
N VAL A 103 -8.48 10.10 6.79
CA VAL A 103 -7.40 10.87 7.40
C VAL A 103 -7.25 10.47 8.86
N THR A 104 -6.02 10.32 9.31
CA THR A 104 -5.71 10.18 10.74
C THR A 104 -5.49 11.56 11.31
N LEU A 105 -6.36 11.98 12.23
CA LEU A 105 -6.29 13.29 12.86
C LEU A 105 -5.53 13.17 14.19
N PRO A 106 -4.50 14.00 14.45
CA PRO A 106 -3.67 13.85 15.63
C PRO A 106 -4.48 14.06 16.92
N ALA A 107 -4.22 13.24 17.93
CA ALA A 107 -4.68 13.49 19.28
C ALA A 107 -3.82 14.60 19.91
N LEU A 108 -4.45 15.66 20.42
CA LEU A 108 -3.72 16.78 21.04
C LEU A 108 -3.24 16.44 22.46
N ASP A 109 -3.95 15.53 23.14
CA ASP A 109 -3.56 15.00 24.45
C ASP A 109 -3.33 13.49 24.38
N PRO A 110 -2.13 12.98 24.70
CA PRO A 110 -1.83 11.56 24.77
C PRO A 110 -2.42 10.97 26.06
N THR A 111 -3.72 10.70 26.05
CA THR A 111 -4.34 9.86 27.08
C THR A 111 -4.23 8.40 26.63
N GLU A 112 -3.57 7.56 27.43
CA GLU A 112 -3.55 6.11 27.19
C GLU A 112 -4.96 5.54 27.36
N LEU A 113 -5.68 5.40 26.25
CA LEU A 113 -6.99 4.77 26.22
C LEU A 113 -6.85 3.25 26.13
N ALA A 114 -7.73 2.53 26.82
CA ALA A 114 -7.82 1.08 26.67
C ALA A 114 -8.15 0.72 25.21
N ALA A 115 -7.68 -0.45 24.73
CA ALA A 115 -7.69 -0.87 23.32
C ALA A 115 -9.05 -0.89 22.57
N ASN A 116 -10.16 -0.53 23.23
CA ASN A 116 -11.51 -0.43 22.67
C ASN A 116 -12.17 0.96 22.89
N GLN A 117 -11.46 1.93 23.46
CA GLN A 117 -11.96 3.28 23.69
C GLN A 117 -11.35 4.24 22.67
N LYS A 118 -12.22 4.96 21.95
CA LYS A 118 -11.82 5.96 20.96
C LYS A 118 -11.77 7.33 21.62
N GLN A 119 -10.70 8.10 21.39
CA GLN A 119 -10.65 9.50 21.81
C GLN A 119 -11.59 10.30 20.90
N ARG A 120 -12.56 10.99 21.49
CA ARG A 120 -13.52 11.81 20.76
C ARG A 120 -13.48 13.25 21.26
N VAL A 121 -13.41 14.19 20.33
CA VAL A 121 -13.42 15.64 20.62
C VAL A 121 -14.66 16.26 20.00
N GLU A 122 -15.35 17.13 20.75
CA GLU A 122 -16.48 17.90 20.23
C GLU A 122 -15.96 19.03 19.31
N VAL A 123 -16.47 19.10 18.09
CA VAL A 123 -16.01 20.05 17.05
C VAL A 123 -17.18 20.67 16.30
N GLN A 124 -16.94 21.86 15.75
CA GLN A 124 -17.74 22.47 14.68
C GLN A 124 -16.99 22.35 13.36
N LEU A 125 -17.72 22.29 12.24
CA LEU A 125 -17.12 22.24 10.92
C LEU A 125 -17.02 23.64 10.33
N ALA A 126 -15.84 23.99 9.83
CA ALA A 126 -15.61 25.14 8.98
C ALA A 126 -15.18 24.63 7.60
N CYS A 127 -15.79 25.13 6.54
CA CYS A 127 -15.56 24.65 5.18
C CYS A 127 -15.15 25.80 4.26
N GLN A 128 -14.26 25.55 3.32
CA GLN A 128 -13.81 26.53 2.35
C GLN A 128 -13.52 25.85 1.01
N LEU A 129 -13.80 26.54 -0.09
CA LEU A 129 -13.29 26.15 -1.41
C LEU A 129 -12.01 26.96 -1.68
N THR A 130 -10.89 26.28 -1.92
CA THR A 130 -9.63 26.95 -2.25
C THR A 130 -9.61 27.41 -3.71
N GLU A 131 -8.75 28.39 -4.04
CA GLU A 131 -8.57 28.89 -5.42
C GLU A 131 -8.08 27.80 -6.39
N VAL A 132 -7.49 26.73 -5.88
CA VAL A 132 -7.05 25.56 -6.67
C VAL A 132 -8.15 24.49 -6.84
N GLY A 133 -9.35 24.70 -6.28
CA GLY A 133 -10.51 23.81 -6.41
C GLY A 133 -10.56 22.65 -5.41
N THR A 134 -9.89 22.79 -4.27
CA THR A 134 -9.90 21.82 -3.16
C THR A 134 -10.97 22.22 -2.15
N LEU A 135 -11.82 21.27 -1.73
CA LEU A 135 -12.71 21.47 -0.59
C LEU A 135 -11.87 21.26 0.66
N GLN A 136 -11.79 22.28 1.52
CA GLN A 136 -11.14 22.20 2.81
C GLN A 136 -12.22 22.11 3.88
N ILE A 137 -12.12 21.12 4.77
CA ILE A 137 -12.95 20.98 5.96
C ILE A 137 -12.02 21.07 7.18
N VAL A 138 -12.32 21.98 8.08
CA VAL A 138 -11.60 22.16 9.34
C VAL A 138 -12.57 21.86 10.47
N CYS A 139 -12.24 20.88 11.28
CA CYS A 139 -12.90 20.64 12.56
C CYS A 139 -12.30 21.58 13.60
N VAL A 140 -13.09 22.47 14.19
CA VAL A 140 -12.65 23.46 15.18
C VAL A 140 -13.29 23.14 16.52
N ASN A 141 -12.50 23.12 17.60
CA ASN A 141 -13.05 22.99 18.95
C ASN A 141 -13.85 24.27 19.30
N PRO A 142 -15.14 24.18 19.66
CA PRO A 142 -15.95 25.35 19.99
C PRO A 142 -15.47 26.10 21.26
N ASN A 143 -14.69 25.44 22.11
CA ASN A 143 -14.18 25.99 23.37
C ASN A 143 -12.72 26.48 23.27
N ASP A 144 -12.00 26.13 22.20
CA ASP A 144 -10.61 26.56 21.95
C ASP A 144 -10.35 26.69 20.44
N GLU A 145 -10.37 27.92 19.93
CA GLU A 145 -10.20 28.21 18.51
C GLU A 145 -8.80 27.84 17.96
N LYS A 146 -7.81 27.62 18.83
CA LYS A 146 -6.48 27.16 18.43
C LYS A 146 -6.44 25.67 18.11
N GLN A 147 -7.40 24.89 18.62
CA GLN A 147 -7.51 23.46 18.34
C GLN A 147 -8.29 23.24 17.04
N ARG A 148 -7.54 23.03 15.96
CA ARG A 148 -8.08 22.86 14.60
C ARG A 148 -7.51 21.59 13.98
N TRP A 149 -8.37 20.75 13.42
CA TRP A 149 -8.00 19.57 12.64
C TRP A 149 -8.43 19.76 11.20
N GLN A 150 -7.46 19.84 10.29
CA GLN A 150 -7.68 20.15 8.89
C GLN A 150 -7.76 18.88 8.03
N VAL A 151 -8.71 18.88 7.11
CA VAL A 151 -8.98 17.82 6.14
C VAL A 151 -9.12 18.47 4.76
N GLU A 152 -8.30 18.08 3.80
CA GLU A 152 -8.31 18.65 2.44
C GLU A 152 -8.75 17.61 1.41
N PHE A 153 -9.65 18.00 0.51
CA PHE A 153 -10.26 17.13 -0.49
C PHE A 153 -10.04 17.70 -1.89
N ASP A 154 -9.22 17.03 -2.71
CA ASP A 154 -9.09 17.40 -4.12
C ASP A 154 -10.34 16.95 -4.89
N ILE A 155 -11.14 17.92 -5.33
CA ILE A 155 -12.43 17.67 -5.97
C ILE A 155 -12.26 17.34 -7.45
N ARG A 156 -11.22 17.88 -8.10
CA ARG A 156 -11.06 17.79 -9.56
C ARG A 156 -10.66 16.37 -9.98
N HIS A 157 -9.78 15.73 -9.20
CA HIS A 157 -9.33 14.36 -9.47
C HIS A 157 -10.38 13.29 -9.09
N SER A 158 -11.25 13.62 -8.13
CA SER A 158 -12.28 12.72 -7.59
C SER A 158 -13.44 12.47 -8.56
N LEU A 159 -13.79 13.46 -9.39
CA LEU A 159 -14.91 13.37 -10.33
C LEU A 159 -14.58 12.55 -11.59
N THR A 160 -13.32 12.44 -11.97
CA THR A 160 -12.84 11.58 -13.06
C THR A 160 -12.80 10.09 -12.66
N GLN A 161 -12.70 9.77 -11.37
CA GLN A 161 -12.69 8.38 -10.86
C GLN A 161 -14.06 7.86 -10.38
N ALA A 162 -15.06 8.74 -10.22
CA ALA A 162 -16.38 8.37 -9.70
C ALA A 162 -17.17 7.42 -10.63
N GLY A 163 -16.81 7.32 -11.92
CA GLY A 163 -17.47 6.46 -12.90
C GLY A 163 -17.13 4.96 -12.81
N GLU A 164 -16.16 4.55 -11.99
CA GLU A 164 -15.66 3.15 -11.96
C GLU A 164 -15.89 2.42 -10.61
N LEU A 165 -16.45 3.07 -9.60
CA LEU A 165 -16.52 2.55 -8.22
C LEU A 165 -17.92 2.13 -7.73
N GLU A 166 -18.93 2.14 -8.60
CA GLU A 166 -20.34 1.97 -8.18
C GLU A 166 -20.72 0.58 -7.62
N ASP A 167 -19.90 -0.47 -7.72
CA ASP A 167 -20.34 -1.85 -7.44
C ASP A 167 -19.92 -2.49 -6.09
N SER A 168 -19.21 -1.81 -5.19
CA SER A 168 -18.49 -2.52 -4.09
C SER A 168 -19.08 -2.46 -2.67
N VAL A 169 -20.30 -1.93 -2.44
CA VAL A 169 -20.81 -1.74 -1.06
C VAL A 169 -21.66 -2.92 -0.53
N ALA A 170 -22.05 -3.88 -1.36
CA ALA A 170 -22.72 -5.09 -0.89
C ALA A 170 -21.68 -6.14 -0.43
N THR A 171 -21.45 -6.27 0.88
CA THR A 171 -20.63 -7.37 1.42
C THR A 171 -21.28 -8.70 1.06
N SER A 172 -20.71 -9.43 0.10
CA SER A 172 -21.19 -10.76 -0.30
C SER A 172 -21.39 -11.66 0.93
N PRO A 173 -22.48 -12.43 1.03
CA PRO A 173 -22.70 -13.37 2.14
C PRO A 173 -21.52 -14.32 2.37
N LYS A 174 -20.79 -14.68 1.30
CA LYS A 174 -19.58 -15.52 1.37
C LYS A 174 -18.43 -14.81 2.09
N LEU A 175 -18.25 -13.52 1.85
CA LEU A 175 -17.24 -12.69 2.52
C LEU A 175 -17.57 -12.56 4.01
N GLN A 176 -18.83 -12.33 4.37
CA GLN A 176 -19.22 -12.26 5.78
C GLN A 176 -18.95 -13.59 6.51
N GLN A 177 -19.30 -14.73 5.89
CA GLN A 177 -18.98 -16.05 6.47
C GLN A 177 -17.48 -16.29 6.66
N ALA A 178 -16.65 -15.83 5.71
CA ALA A 178 -15.19 -15.91 5.83
C ALA A 178 -14.67 -15.06 6.99
N LYS A 179 -15.22 -13.86 7.19
CA LYS A 179 -14.88 -12.99 8.32
C LYS A 179 -15.30 -13.62 9.65
N ASP A 180 -16.49 -14.18 9.74
CA ASP A 180 -16.98 -14.86 10.94
C ASP A 180 -16.08 -16.05 11.33
N LEU A 181 -15.59 -16.80 10.34
CA LEU A 181 -14.64 -17.90 10.55
C LEU A 181 -13.32 -17.38 11.15
N ILE A 182 -12.74 -16.32 10.58
CA ILE A 182 -11.52 -15.69 11.09
C ILE A 182 -11.74 -15.17 12.51
N SER A 183 -12.84 -14.43 12.73
CA SER A 183 -13.19 -13.89 14.05
C SER A 183 -13.37 -14.98 15.09
N LYS A 184 -14.00 -16.12 14.75
CA LYS A 184 -14.15 -17.26 15.66
C LYS A 184 -12.79 -17.82 16.10
N ILE A 185 -11.89 -18.06 15.15
CA ILE A 185 -10.56 -18.64 15.42
C ILE A 185 -9.69 -17.68 16.24
N TYR A 186 -9.68 -16.39 15.89
CA TYR A 186 -8.88 -15.37 16.58
C TYR A 186 -9.66 -14.62 17.68
N SER A 187 -10.79 -15.18 18.15
CA SER A 187 -11.59 -14.61 19.25
C SER A 187 -10.89 -14.73 20.60
N ALA A 188 -11.34 -13.96 21.59
CA ALA A 188 -10.83 -14.04 22.97
C ALA A 188 -11.19 -15.37 23.67
N ASN A 189 -12.31 -16.00 23.28
CA ASN A 189 -12.77 -17.23 23.88
C ASN A 189 -11.85 -18.40 23.51
N LYS A 190 -11.38 -19.17 24.51
CA LYS A 190 -10.48 -20.30 24.33
C LYS A 190 -11.21 -21.56 23.84
N THR A 191 -12.52 -21.68 24.09
CA THR A 191 -13.31 -22.87 23.65
C THR A 191 -13.64 -22.84 22.17
N SER A 192 -13.68 -21.65 21.54
CA SER A 192 -13.81 -21.48 20.09
C SER A 192 -12.48 -21.63 19.32
N ALA A 193 -11.37 -21.73 20.04
CA ALA A 193 -10.00 -21.82 19.51
C ALA A 193 -9.59 -23.28 19.25
N ASP A 194 -10.41 -24.00 18.49
CA ASP A 194 -10.15 -25.38 18.13
C ASP A 194 -8.82 -25.49 17.34
N GLN A 195 -7.87 -26.27 17.85
CA GLN A 195 -6.58 -26.52 17.20
C GLN A 195 -6.72 -27.19 15.84
N GLN A 196 -7.85 -27.86 15.58
CA GLN A 196 -8.13 -28.46 14.29
C GLN A 196 -8.70 -27.43 13.29
N ALA A 197 -9.51 -26.49 13.76
CA ALA A 197 -10.04 -25.41 12.94
C ALA A 197 -8.94 -24.50 12.38
N ILE A 198 -7.91 -24.16 13.18
CA ILE A 198 -6.80 -23.33 12.69
C ILE A 198 -6.00 -24.02 11.58
N LYS A 199 -5.88 -25.35 11.60
CA LYS A 199 -5.17 -26.12 10.56
C LYS A 199 -5.93 -26.15 9.23
N THR A 200 -7.24 -25.98 9.27
CA THR A 200 -8.12 -26.05 8.09
C THR A 200 -8.56 -24.68 7.60
N LEU A 201 -8.25 -23.59 8.32
CA LEU A 201 -8.67 -22.22 8.01
C LEU A 201 -8.46 -21.83 6.55
N THR A 202 -7.24 -21.98 6.01
CA THR A 202 -6.95 -21.59 4.63
C THR A 202 -7.82 -22.33 3.61
N LYS A 203 -8.03 -23.65 3.82
CA LYS A 203 -8.88 -24.47 2.94
C LYS A 203 -10.34 -24.06 3.02
N GLU A 204 -10.83 -23.76 4.22
CA GLU A 204 -12.20 -23.31 4.43
C GLU A 204 -12.46 -21.92 3.85
N LEU A 205 -11.47 -21.02 3.85
CA LEU A 205 -11.55 -19.74 3.17
C LEU A 205 -11.62 -19.93 1.65
N GLU A 206 -10.74 -20.75 1.07
CA GLU A 206 -10.76 -21.06 -0.37
C GLU A 206 -12.08 -21.71 -0.82
N LYS A 207 -12.64 -22.61 -0.01
CA LYS A 207 -13.94 -23.24 -0.28
C LYS A 207 -15.07 -22.22 -0.38
N ARG A 208 -15.00 -21.12 0.38
CA ARG A 208 -16.03 -20.08 0.42
C ARG A 208 -15.83 -19.00 -0.64
N LEU A 209 -14.58 -18.55 -0.80
CA LEU A 209 -14.22 -17.38 -1.61
C LEU A 209 -13.65 -17.75 -2.99
N GLY A 210 -13.37 -19.02 -3.25
CA GLY A 210 -12.64 -19.46 -4.44
C GLY A 210 -11.13 -19.47 -4.22
N LYS A 211 -10.38 -19.71 -5.29
CA LYS A 211 -8.90 -19.77 -5.27
C LYS A 211 -8.31 -18.46 -4.76
N ARG A 212 -7.24 -18.52 -3.94
CA ARG A 212 -6.62 -17.32 -3.32
C ARG A 212 -6.16 -16.27 -4.33
N GLU A 213 -5.75 -16.71 -5.51
CA GLU A 213 -5.30 -15.87 -6.62
C GLU A 213 -6.46 -15.08 -7.24
N THR A 214 -7.70 -15.53 -7.05
CA THR A 214 -8.90 -14.89 -7.60
C THR A 214 -9.50 -13.82 -6.68
N TRP A 215 -9.04 -13.73 -5.43
CA TRP A 215 -9.60 -12.77 -4.46
C TRP A 215 -9.27 -11.34 -4.87
N ASP A 216 -10.31 -10.52 -5.01
CA ASP A 216 -10.18 -9.10 -5.34
C ASP A 216 -9.61 -8.28 -4.18
N PHE A 217 -9.16 -7.07 -4.52
CA PHE A 217 -8.52 -6.15 -3.59
C PHE A 217 -9.42 -5.81 -2.38
N SER A 218 -10.72 -5.57 -2.60
CA SER A 218 -11.68 -5.24 -1.53
C SER A 218 -11.84 -6.40 -0.54
N THR A 219 -11.94 -7.62 -1.07
CA THR A 219 -12.01 -8.87 -0.29
C THR A 219 -10.76 -9.03 0.56
N LEU A 220 -9.57 -8.87 -0.04
CA LEU A 220 -8.29 -8.98 0.65
C LEU A 220 -8.20 -7.98 1.81
N ARG A 221 -8.53 -6.70 1.59
CA ARG A 221 -8.51 -5.69 2.65
C ARG A 221 -9.54 -5.96 3.76
N SER A 222 -10.74 -6.42 3.41
CA SER A 222 -11.77 -6.80 4.40
C SER A 222 -11.34 -7.98 5.29
N LEU A 223 -10.67 -8.98 4.70
CA LEU A 223 -10.11 -10.10 5.45
C LEU A 223 -8.94 -9.66 6.35
N PHE A 224 -8.06 -8.78 5.86
CA PHE A 224 -6.99 -8.21 6.66
C PHE A 224 -7.54 -7.46 7.88
N ASP A 225 -8.53 -6.59 7.71
CA ASP A 225 -9.14 -5.83 8.81
C ASP A 225 -9.69 -6.78 9.88
N THR A 226 -10.26 -7.90 9.48
CA THR A 226 -10.76 -8.93 10.39
C THR A 226 -9.61 -9.65 11.13
N LEU A 227 -8.51 -9.95 10.45
CA LEU A 227 -7.30 -10.52 11.05
C LEU A 227 -6.61 -9.56 12.02
N ALA A 228 -6.62 -8.26 11.73
CA ALA A 228 -5.99 -7.20 12.53
C ALA A 228 -6.65 -7.03 13.90
N LEU A 229 -7.99 -7.19 13.98
CA LEU A 229 -8.74 -7.23 15.25
C LEU A 229 -8.27 -8.39 16.14
N GLY A 230 -7.98 -9.54 15.52
CA GLY A 230 -7.52 -10.75 16.19
C GLY A 230 -6.00 -10.82 16.45
N ARG A 231 -5.22 -9.79 16.09
CA ARG A 231 -3.74 -9.87 16.03
C ARG A 231 -3.08 -10.34 17.32
N LYS A 232 -3.60 -9.95 18.50
CA LYS A 232 -3.06 -10.40 19.80
C LYS A 232 -3.18 -11.91 20.00
N ARG A 233 -4.15 -12.55 19.34
CA ARG A 233 -4.41 -14.00 19.42
C ARG A 233 -3.56 -14.83 18.46
N ARG A 234 -2.80 -14.21 17.55
CA ARG A 234 -1.80 -14.90 16.72
C ARG A 234 -0.84 -15.73 17.58
N ARG A 235 -0.49 -15.20 18.75
CA ARG A 235 0.45 -15.74 19.74
C ARG A 235 -0.08 -16.94 20.56
N ARG A 236 -1.30 -17.43 20.27
CA ARG A 236 -1.94 -18.52 21.05
C ARG A 236 -1.23 -19.86 20.89
N SER A 237 -0.85 -20.22 19.67
CA SER A 237 -0.07 -21.43 19.37
C SER A 237 0.67 -21.25 18.05
N GLU A 238 1.66 -22.10 17.79
CA GLU A 238 2.45 -22.06 16.55
C GLU A 238 1.58 -22.08 15.28
N PRO A 239 0.56 -22.95 15.14
CA PRO A 239 -0.35 -22.89 13.99
C PRO A 239 -1.11 -21.57 13.84
N HIS A 240 -1.43 -20.87 14.94
CA HIS A 240 -2.11 -19.58 14.88
C HIS A 240 -1.19 -18.48 14.36
N GLU A 241 0.06 -18.44 14.84
CA GLU A 241 1.04 -17.44 14.44
C GLU A 241 1.41 -17.64 12.96
N LYS A 242 1.68 -18.88 12.57
CA LYS A 242 1.97 -19.27 11.18
C LYS A 242 0.85 -18.89 10.21
N ASN A 243 -0.39 -19.29 10.48
CA ASN A 243 -1.51 -18.96 9.59
C ASN A 243 -1.78 -17.45 9.58
N TRP A 244 -1.61 -16.76 10.71
CA TRP A 244 -1.82 -15.32 10.78
C TRP A 244 -0.81 -14.58 9.90
N LEU A 245 0.50 -14.87 10.02
CA LEU A 245 1.54 -14.25 9.19
C LEU A 245 1.30 -14.49 7.70
N ARG A 246 0.95 -15.72 7.32
CA ARG A 246 0.68 -16.08 5.92
C ARG A 246 -0.55 -15.39 5.35
N LEU A 247 -1.67 -15.41 6.07
CA LEU A 247 -2.93 -14.83 5.60
C LEU A 247 -2.91 -13.30 5.67
N ALA A 248 -2.40 -12.71 6.77
CA ALA A 248 -2.32 -11.27 6.89
C ALA A 248 -1.38 -10.67 5.84
N GLY A 249 -0.22 -11.27 5.62
CA GLY A 249 0.70 -10.83 4.56
C GLY A 249 0.09 -10.98 3.16
N LEU A 250 -0.64 -12.07 2.90
CA LEU A 250 -1.38 -12.24 1.65
C LEU A 250 -2.43 -11.15 1.47
N CYS A 251 -3.20 -10.86 2.51
CA CYS A 251 -4.33 -9.92 2.46
C CYS A 251 -3.90 -8.45 2.42
N LEU A 252 -2.71 -8.12 2.94
CA LEU A 252 -2.18 -6.75 2.96
C LEU A 252 -1.22 -6.44 1.81
N ARG A 253 -0.74 -7.44 1.05
CA ARG A 253 0.18 -7.19 -0.07
C ARG A 253 -0.38 -6.15 -1.08
N PRO A 254 0.47 -5.30 -1.69
CA PRO A 254 1.89 -5.07 -1.42
C PRO A 254 2.21 -4.17 -0.20
N GLY A 255 1.20 -3.82 0.60
CA GLY A 255 1.26 -2.84 1.68
C GLY A 255 0.70 -1.46 1.31
N PHE A 256 0.23 -1.29 0.07
CA PHE A 256 -0.39 -0.08 -0.46
C PHE A 256 -1.45 -0.42 -1.52
N GLY A 257 -2.17 0.60 -1.99
CA GLY A 257 -3.19 0.52 -3.04
C GLY A 257 -4.59 0.91 -2.56
N ASP A 258 -4.87 0.73 -1.27
CA ASP A 258 -6.09 1.22 -0.61
C ASP A 258 -5.78 2.50 0.16
N ALA A 259 -6.74 3.43 0.21
CA ALA A 259 -6.58 4.69 0.94
C ALA A 259 -6.27 4.49 2.44
N THR A 260 -6.60 3.33 3.03
CA THR A 260 -6.31 3.04 4.45
C THR A 260 -5.08 2.17 4.68
N ASP A 261 -4.35 1.81 3.64
CA ASP A 261 -3.20 0.92 3.79
C ASP A 261 -2.08 1.51 4.64
N GLY A 262 -1.83 2.83 4.56
CA GLY A 262 -0.85 3.49 5.42
C GLY A 262 -1.12 3.23 6.91
N TRP A 263 -2.39 3.30 7.33
CA TRP A 263 -2.78 2.99 8.71
C TRP A 263 -2.71 1.49 9.05
N ARG A 264 -3.03 0.61 8.10
CA ARG A 264 -2.86 -0.84 8.28
C ARG A 264 -1.39 -1.18 8.51
N ILE A 265 -0.49 -0.53 7.77
CA ILE A 265 0.96 -0.65 7.91
C ILE A 265 1.41 -0.17 9.29
N GLU A 266 0.98 1.02 9.74
CA GLU A 266 1.30 1.53 11.09
C GLU A 266 0.90 0.53 12.19
N GLN A 267 -0.27 -0.09 12.09
CA GLN A 267 -0.73 -1.07 13.07
C GLN A 267 0.13 -2.35 13.10
N ILE A 268 0.57 -2.84 11.95
CA ILE A 268 1.41 -4.05 11.90
C ILE A 268 2.87 -3.73 12.21
N TRP A 269 3.35 -2.51 11.95
CA TRP A 269 4.71 -2.10 12.27
C TRP A 269 5.03 -2.27 13.76
N ALA A 270 4.07 -1.98 14.64
CA ALA A 270 4.18 -2.24 16.07
C ALA A 270 4.41 -3.73 16.42
N LEU A 271 4.10 -4.66 15.52
CA LEU A 271 4.39 -6.09 15.69
C LEU A 271 5.87 -6.40 15.48
N TYR A 272 6.58 -5.61 14.66
CA TYR A 272 7.98 -5.86 14.33
C TYR A 272 8.84 -5.95 15.60
N GLN A 273 8.68 -4.98 16.50
CA GLN A 273 9.35 -4.91 17.80
C GLN A 273 9.03 -6.08 18.73
N GLN A 274 7.90 -6.76 18.53
CA GLN A 274 7.47 -7.91 19.35
C GLN A 274 8.03 -9.25 18.84
N GLY A 275 8.50 -9.29 17.59
CA GLY A 275 8.92 -10.50 16.89
C GLY A 275 7.87 -11.63 16.85
N ILE A 276 8.36 -12.83 16.55
CA ILE A 276 7.62 -14.08 16.63
C ILE A 276 7.67 -14.66 18.04
N GLN A 277 6.61 -15.34 18.46
CA GLN A 277 6.59 -16.07 19.73
C GLN A 277 7.19 -17.48 19.59
N PHE A 278 6.81 -18.19 18.53
CA PHE A 278 7.18 -19.59 18.34
C PHE A 278 8.38 -19.66 17.42
N THR A 279 9.57 -19.68 18.03
CA THR A 279 10.84 -19.65 17.29
C THR A 279 11.19 -21.03 16.74
N ASN A 280 10.98 -21.19 15.44
CA ASN A 280 11.52 -22.29 14.65
C ASN A 280 11.81 -21.78 13.23
N THR A 281 12.47 -22.59 12.41
CA THR A 281 12.88 -22.19 11.06
C THR A 281 11.71 -21.71 10.20
N GLN A 282 10.59 -22.45 10.23
CA GLN A 282 9.42 -22.08 9.45
C GLN A 282 8.77 -20.77 9.95
N GLY A 283 8.74 -20.54 11.25
CA GLY A 283 8.24 -19.31 11.86
C GLY A 283 9.06 -18.09 11.44
N TRP A 284 10.39 -18.21 11.41
CA TRP A 284 11.26 -17.15 10.89
C TRP A 284 11.09 -16.93 9.39
N THR A 285 10.99 -18.00 8.60
CA THR A 285 10.69 -17.88 7.16
C THR A 285 9.36 -17.16 6.94
N ASP A 286 8.29 -17.55 7.64
CA ASP A 286 6.97 -16.92 7.50
C ASP A 286 6.98 -15.45 7.98
N TRP A 287 7.81 -15.12 8.97
CA TRP A 287 8.03 -13.75 9.44
C TRP A 287 8.65 -12.86 8.36
N TRP A 288 9.75 -13.28 7.76
CA TRP A 288 10.40 -12.49 6.70
C TRP A 288 9.56 -12.42 5.43
N VAL A 289 8.83 -13.49 5.09
CA VAL A 289 7.88 -13.46 3.97
C VAL A 289 6.72 -12.49 4.22
N PHE A 290 6.21 -12.42 5.45
CA PHE A 290 5.19 -11.43 5.82
C PHE A 290 5.69 -10.00 5.57
N TRP A 291 6.88 -9.65 6.08
CA TRP A 291 7.46 -8.32 5.87
C TRP A 291 7.79 -8.02 4.42
N ARG A 292 8.27 -9.01 3.66
CA ARG A 292 8.53 -8.89 2.23
C ARG A 292 7.26 -8.51 1.46
N ARG A 293 6.13 -9.15 1.80
CA ARG A 293 4.84 -8.93 1.13
C ARG A 293 4.26 -7.53 1.35
N VAL A 294 4.61 -6.89 2.46
CA VAL A 294 4.08 -5.56 2.83
C VAL A 294 5.13 -4.45 2.71
N ALA A 295 6.34 -4.77 2.22
CA ALA A 295 7.47 -3.85 2.17
C ALA A 295 7.16 -2.57 1.39
N GLY A 296 6.30 -2.65 0.36
CA GLY A 296 5.89 -1.49 -0.43
C GLY A 296 5.14 -0.43 0.35
N GLY A 297 4.47 -0.81 1.44
CA GLY A 297 3.80 0.14 2.32
C GLY A 297 4.70 0.76 3.39
N LEU A 298 5.93 0.24 3.56
CA LEU A 298 6.87 0.74 4.56
C LEU A 298 7.60 1.98 4.04
N ASN A 299 7.77 2.96 4.93
CA ASN A 299 8.61 4.11 4.64
C ASN A 299 10.11 3.73 4.65
N GLN A 300 10.96 4.67 4.26
CA GLN A 300 12.40 4.44 4.17
C GLN A 300 13.04 4.00 5.49
N GLU A 301 12.80 4.71 6.59
CA GLU A 301 13.37 4.42 7.92
C GLU A 301 12.98 3.00 8.40
N GLN A 302 11.74 2.59 8.13
CA GLN A 302 11.26 1.25 8.44
C GLN A 302 11.99 0.19 7.62
N GLN A 303 12.21 0.41 6.32
CA GLN A 303 12.96 -0.52 5.48
C GLN A 303 14.44 -0.61 5.89
N GLU A 304 15.08 0.51 6.24
CA GLU A 304 16.45 0.53 6.76
C GLU A 304 16.56 -0.23 8.09
N THR A 305 15.55 -0.12 8.96
CA THR A 305 15.46 -0.91 10.21
C THR A 305 15.42 -2.41 9.91
N LEU A 306 14.58 -2.84 8.95
CA LEU A 306 14.52 -4.25 8.53
C LEU A 306 15.87 -4.74 8.00
N LEU A 307 16.54 -3.94 7.19
CA LEU A 307 17.85 -4.26 6.64
C LEU A 307 18.90 -4.43 7.75
N ALA A 308 18.96 -3.50 8.70
CA ALA A 308 19.93 -3.52 9.78
C ALA A 308 19.88 -4.84 10.58
N ASP A 309 18.68 -5.34 10.86
CA ASP A 309 18.49 -6.59 11.62
C ASP A 309 18.97 -7.85 10.87
N ILE A 310 18.85 -7.86 9.54
CA ILE A 310 19.23 -9.02 8.72
C ILE A 310 20.63 -8.90 8.12
N ALA A 311 21.23 -7.71 8.07
CA ALA A 311 22.50 -7.42 7.41
C ALA A 311 23.63 -8.34 7.88
N LYS A 312 23.70 -8.62 9.19
CA LYS A 312 24.71 -9.51 9.79
C LYS A 312 24.66 -10.94 9.25
N TYR A 313 23.51 -11.41 8.75
CA TYR A 313 23.35 -12.74 8.15
C TYR A 313 23.64 -12.73 6.64
N LEU A 314 23.43 -11.59 5.98
CA LEU A 314 23.63 -11.41 4.54
C LEU A 314 25.09 -11.15 4.17
N HIS A 315 25.83 -10.49 5.06
CA HIS A 315 27.23 -10.12 4.87
C HIS A 315 28.09 -11.32 4.38
N PRO A 316 29.05 -11.12 3.45
CA PRO A 316 29.88 -12.22 2.93
C PRO A 316 30.66 -12.98 4.02
N GLY A 317 31.04 -12.28 5.09
CA GLY A 317 31.71 -12.86 6.26
C GLY A 317 30.78 -13.58 7.27
N ALA A 318 29.46 -13.56 7.06
CA ALA A 318 28.47 -14.05 8.03
C ALA A 318 28.47 -15.59 8.22
N MET A 319 28.95 -16.34 7.23
CA MET A 319 28.89 -17.81 7.20
C MET A 319 30.28 -18.45 7.28
N ARG A 320 31.18 -17.84 8.06
CA ARG A 320 32.57 -18.31 8.21
C ARG A 320 32.70 -19.51 9.16
N THR A 321 31.78 -19.67 10.11
CA THR A 321 31.79 -20.78 11.07
C THR A 321 30.54 -21.65 10.92
N PRO A 322 30.63 -22.97 11.16
CA PRO A 322 29.46 -23.86 11.09
C PRO A 322 28.30 -23.39 11.98
N ALA A 323 28.60 -22.84 13.17
CA ALA A 323 27.60 -22.30 14.08
C ALA A 323 26.85 -21.10 13.48
N SER A 324 27.58 -20.12 12.91
CA SER A 324 26.97 -18.94 12.28
C SER A 324 26.12 -19.30 11.05
N THR A 325 26.58 -20.27 10.24
CA THR A 325 25.83 -20.78 9.09
C THR A 325 24.54 -21.48 9.53
N LYS A 326 24.62 -22.31 10.58
CA LYS A 326 23.45 -22.98 11.14
C LYS A 326 22.44 -21.97 11.69
N GLU A 327 22.89 -20.95 12.42
CA GLU A 327 22.01 -19.89 12.93
C GLU A 327 21.29 -19.16 11.79
N ALA A 328 22.01 -18.75 10.74
CA ALA A 328 21.41 -18.07 9.59
C ALA A 328 20.34 -18.96 8.90
N GLN A 329 20.61 -20.26 8.76
CA GLN A 329 19.66 -21.22 8.21
C GLN A 329 18.43 -21.37 9.12
N GLU A 330 18.62 -21.52 10.42
CA GLU A 330 17.54 -21.61 11.41
C GLU A 330 16.69 -20.33 11.48
N LYS A 331 17.27 -19.18 11.13
CA LYS A 331 16.60 -17.89 11.04
C LYS A 331 16.00 -17.60 9.66
N GLY A 332 16.02 -18.55 8.72
CA GLY A 332 15.36 -18.43 7.43
C GLY A 332 16.11 -17.55 6.42
N TYR A 333 17.42 -17.78 6.26
CA TYR A 333 18.33 -17.03 5.37
C TYR A 333 17.76 -16.71 3.97
N GLU A 334 17.17 -17.68 3.26
CA GLU A 334 16.62 -17.43 1.92
C GLU A 334 15.52 -16.34 1.93
N ALA A 335 14.67 -16.36 2.96
CA ALA A 335 13.61 -15.38 3.12
C ALA A 335 14.17 -14.00 3.47
N MET A 336 15.29 -13.92 4.21
CA MET A 336 16.01 -12.66 4.44
C MET A 336 16.59 -12.09 3.15
N VAL A 337 17.20 -12.92 2.30
CA VAL A 337 17.71 -12.50 0.97
C VAL A 337 16.57 -11.90 0.14
N ARG A 338 15.43 -12.59 0.08
CA ARG A 338 14.25 -12.13 -0.67
C ARG A 338 13.62 -10.87 -0.07
N LEU A 339 13.64 -10.72 1.26
CA LEU A 339 13.19 -9.51 1.95
C LEU A 339 14.09 -8.34 1.57
N ALA A 340 15.40 -8.45 1.77
CA ALA A 340 16.37 -7.38 1.49
C ALA A 340 16.25 -6.86 0.05
N ALA A 341 16.07 -7.77 -0.91
CA ALA A 341 15.92 -7.42 -2.31
C ALA A 341 14.60 -6.72 -2.64
N SER A 342 13.59 -6.86 -1.77
CA SER A 342 12.28 -6.23 -1.95
C SER A 342 12.19 -4.86 -1.27
N LEU A 343 13.25 -4.35 -0.63
CA LEU A 343 13.29 -3.05 0.05
C LEU A 343 13.73 -1.95 -0.94
N GLU A 344 12.78 -1.37 -1.69
CA GLU A 344 13.08 -0.43 -2.76
C GLU A 344 13.30 1.02 -2.31
N HIS A 345 12.96 1.36 -1.06
CA HIS A 345 13.22 2.69 -0.48
C HIS A 345 14.64 2.83 0.12
N LEU A 346 15.44 1.76 0.10
CA LEU A 346 16.84 1.82 0.51
C LEU A 346 17.64 2.81 -0.34
N GLN A 347 18.68 3.38 0.27
CA GLN A 347 19.66 4.20 -0.41
C GLN A 347 20.42 3.41 -1.49
N VAL A 348 20.91 4.12 -2.50
CA VAL A 348 21.61 3.52 -3.64
C VAL A 348 22.87 2.78 -3.21
N GLU A 349 23.56 3.28 -2.19
CA GLU A 349 24.77 2.70 -1.62
C GLU A 349 24.49 1.33 -1.00
N ASP A 350 23.44 1.21 -0.19
CA ASP A 350 23.04 -0.05 0.44
C ASP A 350 22.56 -1.07 -0.60
N LYS A 351 21.80 -0.62 -1.60
CA LYS A 351 21.40 -1.49 -2.72
C LYS A 351 22.61 -2.00 -3.51
N THR A 352 23.60 -1.13 -3.75
CA THR A 352 24.83 -1.49 -4.47
C THR A 352 25.62 -2.53 -3.68
N LEU A 353 25.73 -2.34 -2.37
CA LEU A 353 26.40 -3.26 -1.47
C LEU A 353 25.72 -4.64 -1.46
N LEU A 354 24.39 -4.68 -1.27
CA LEU A 354 23.59 -5.90 -1.28
C LEU A 354 23.68 -6.63 -2.63
N ALA A 355 23.51 -5.91 -3.74
CA ALA A 355 23.62 -6.47 -5.08
C ALA A 355 25.01 -7.08 -5.32
N THR A 356 26.07 -6.41 -4.90
CA THR A 356 27.45 -6.92 -4.97
C THR A 356 27.61 -8.21 -4.16
N TRP A 357 27.07 -8.26 -2.94
CA TRP A 357 27.12 -9.46 -2.11
C TRP A 357 26.37 -10.63 -2.75
N PHE A 358 25.16 -10.40 -3.28
CA PHE A 358 24.38 -11.45 -3.91
C PHE A 358 24.98 -11.92 -5.24
N LEU A 359 25.53 -11.04 -6.06
CA LEU A 359 26.29 -11.42 -7.25
C LEU A 359 27.47 -12.34 -6.88
N ASN A 360 28.28 -11.94 -5.88
CA ASN A 360 29.41 -12.76 -5.44
C ASN A 360 28.96 -14.11 -4.85
N LYS A 361 27.85 -14.16 -4.11
CA LYS A 361 27.31 -15.43 -3.60
C LYS A 361 26.80 -16.32 -4.72
N ALA A 362 26.04 -15.77 -5.67
CA ALA A 362 25.48 -16.51 -6.78
C ALA A 362 26.54 -17.11 -7.72
N LEU A 363 27.68 -16.42 -7.88
CA LEU A 363 28.80 -16.90 -8.70
C LEU A 363 29.62 -18.00 -8.02
N ASN A 364 29.77 -17.94 -6.69
CA ASN A 364 30.75 -18.76 -5.96
C ASN A 364 30.13 -19.86 -5.09
N HIS A 365 28.81 -19.85 -4.88
CA HIS A 365 28.12 -20.78 -4.00
C HIS A 365 26.83 -21.29 -4.63
N THR A 366 26.59 -22.60 -4.54
CA THR A 366 25.36 -23.24 -5.04
C THR A 366 24.19 -23.13 -4.05
N GLN A 367 24.49 -22.95 -2.76
CA GLN A 367 23.45 -22.86 -1.74
C GLN A 367 22.65 -21.56 -1.88
N TYR A 368 21.33 -21.70 -2.12
CA TYR A 368 20.41 -20.58 -2.36
C TYR A 368 20.75 -19.73 -3.59
N GLN A 369 21.55 -20.25 -4.52
CA GLN A 369 22.01 -19.53 -5.72
C GLN A 369 20.87 -18.87 -6.50
N GLN A 370 19.76 -19.57 -6.71
CA GLN A 370 18.56 -19.04 -7.38
C GLN A 370 17.98 -17.81 -6.66
N ALA A 371 18.00 -17.79 -5.32
CA ALA A 371 17.51 -16.66 -4.53
C ALA A 371 18.46 -15.46 -4.61
N HIS A 372 19.78 -15.70 -4.70
CA HIS A 372 20.76 -14.63 -4.92
C HIS A 372 20.63 -14.01 -6.31
N TRP A 373 20.43 -14.81 -7.35
CA TRP A 373 20.14 -14.31 -8.69
C TRP A 373 18.85 -13.50 -8.74
N TRP A 374 17.78 -14.03 -8.15
CA TRP A 374 16.51 -13.31 -8.04
C TRP A 374 16.69 -11.96 -7.33
N ALA A 375 17.42 -11.96 -6.20
CA ALA A 375 17.67 -10.77 -5.42
C ALA A 375 18.47 -9.72 -6.18
N LEU A 376 19.50 -10.14 -6.93
CA LEU A 376 20.26 -9.26 -7.80
C LEU A 376 19.36 -8.59 -8.85
N GLY A 377 18.56 -9.39 -9.57
CA GLY A 377 17.63 -8.89 -10.58
C GLY A 377 16.63 -7.88 -10.02
N ARG A 378 16.15 -8.11 -8.79
CA ARG A 378 15.20 -7.23 -8.11
C ARG A 378 15.81 -5.90 -7.69
N LEU A 379 16.97 -5.92 -7.03
CA LEU A 379 17.67 -4.71 -6.57
C LEU A 379 18.13 -3.83 -7.72
N ALA A 380 18.53 -4.47 -8.81
CA ALA A 380 19.15 -3.81 -9.94
C ALA A 380 18.16 -3.54 -11.10
N ALA A 381 16.86 -3.82 -10.89
CA ALA A 381 15.80 -3.58 -11.85
C ALA A 381 15.75 -2.12 -12.32
N ARG A 382 15.62 -1.90 -13.63
CA ARG A 382 15.54 -0.55 -14.23
C ARG A 382 14.21 0.16 -13.97
N THR A 383 13.17 -0.63 -13.71
CA THR A 383 11.85 -0.14 -13.32
C THR A 383 11.50 -0.74 -11.95
N PRO A 384 11.59 0.06 -10.87
CA PRO A 384 11.18 -0.38 -9.55
C PRO A 384 9.67 -0.64 -9.52
N PHE A 385 9.22 -1.42 -8.54
CA PHE A 385 7.80 -1.75 -8.37
C PHE A 385 7.03 -0.65 -7.64
N TYR A 386 7.65 -0.02 -6.65
CA TYR A 386 7.05 1.04 -5.83
C TYR A 386 8.05 2.11 -5.39
N GLY A 387 9.35 1.82 -5.45
CA GLY A 387 10.41 2.75 -5.08
C GLY A 387 10.58 3.87 -6.11
N SER A 388 11.11 5.00 -5.65
CA SER A 388 11.44 6.13 -6.52
C SER A 388 12.50 5.76 -7.56
N LEU A 389 12.39 6.30 -8.77
CA LEU A 389 13.40 6.13 -9.83
C LEU A 389 14.79 6.64 -9.42
N HIS A 390 14.86 7.57 -8.46
CA HIS A 390 16.12 8.09 -7.93
C HIS A 390 16.92 7.05 -7.12
N THR A 391 16.26 5.99 -6.63
CA THR A 391 16.94 4.92 -5.88
C THR A 391 17.35 3.74 -6.77
N CYS A 392 17.22 3.86 -8.10
CA CYS A 392 17.74 2.89 -9.05
C CYS A 392 19.27 2.90 -9.07
N LEU A 393 19.88 1.72 -9.18
CA LEU A 393 21.34 1.62 -9.30
C LEU A 393 21.84 2.31 -10.58
N PRO A 394 22.97 3.06 -10.53
CA PRO A 394 23.56 3.69 -11.71
C PRO A 394 23.86 2.67 -12.82
N LYS A 395 23.66 3.07 -14.08
CA LYS A 395 23.91 2.18 -15.23
C LYS A 395 25.37 1.76 -15.32
N GLU A 396 26.30 2.61 -14.89
CA GLU A 396 27.74 2.33 -14.87
C GLU A 396 28.04 1.13 -13.97
N GLN A 397 27.37 1.04 -12.82
CA GLN A 397 27.52 -0.08 -11.88
C GLN A 397 26.98 -1.39 -12.49
N ILE A 398 25.86 -1.32 -13.21
CA ILE A 398 25.30 -2.48 -13.93
C ILE A 398 26.26 -2.98 -14.99
N GLN A 399 26.79 -2.07 -15.81
CA GLN A 399 27.70 -2.40 -16.90
C GLN A 399 29.00 -3.06 -16.39
N GLN A 400 29.46 -2.75 -15.18
CA GLN A 400 30.60 -3.44 -14.56
C GLN A 400 30.31 -4.91 -14.20
N TRP A 401 29.05 -5.26 -13.96
CA TRP A 401 28.65 -6.63 -13.62
C TRP A 401 28.31 -7.49 -14.85
N LEU A 402 27.92 -6.88 -15.97
CA LEU A 402 27.54 -7.56 -17.20
C LEU A 402 28.57 -8.59 -17.71
N PRO A 403 29.89 -8.33 -17.75
CA PRO A 403 30.87 -9.32 -18.19
C PRO A 403 30.72 -10.67 -17.46
N LYS A 404 30.63 -10.63 -16.13
CA LYS A 404 30.50 -11.82 -15.28
C LYS A 404 29.18 -12.57 -15.50
N LEU A 405 28.10 -11.83 -15.78
CA LEU A 405 26.78 -12.39 -16.06
C LEU A 405 26.74 -13.09 -17.42
N LEU A 406 27.37 -12.51 -18.43
CA LEU A 406 27.43 -13.04 -19.80
C LEU A 406 28.33 -14.28 -19.92
N GLU A 407 29.31 -14.45 -19.02
CA GLU A 407 30.14 -15.65 -18.92
C GLU A 407 29.35 -16.87 -18.40
N GLN A 408 28.23 -16.68 -17.70
CA GLN A 408 27.45 -17.79 -17.17
C GLN A 408 26.70 -18.57 -18.26
N ASP A 409 26.42 -19.84 -17.99
CA ASP A 409 25.53 -20.66 -18.82
C ASP A 409 24.08 -20.44 -18.37
N TRP A 410 23.32 -19.68 -19.16
CA TRP A 410 21.93 -19.34 -18.87
C TRP A 410 20.95 -20.49 -19.11
N GLN A 411 21.37 -21.58 -19.74
CA GLN A 411 20.55 -22.79 -19.86
C GLN A 411 20.63 -23.61 -18.57
N GLN A 412 21.80 -23.65 -17.92
CA GLN A 412 21.98 -24.28 -16.61
C GLN A 412 21.45 -23.39 -15.48
N GLU A 413 21.66 -22.07 -15.60
CA GLU A 413 21.24 -21.08 -14.60
C GLU A 413 20.28 -20.02 -15.17
N PRO A 414 19.00 -20.37 -15.42
CA PRO A 414 18.02 -19.44 -16.00
C PRO A 414 17.79 -18.17 -15.19
N MET A 415 18.00 -18.20 -13.87
CA MET A 415 17.83 -17.01 -13.03
C MET A 415 18.95 -15.97 -13.22
N CYS A 416 20.12 -16.38 -13.71
CA CYS A 416 21.16 -15.42 -14.13
C CYS A 416 20.68 -14.61 -15.35
N ALA A 417 20.06 -15.28 -16.33
CA ALA A 417 19.42 -14.59 -17.45
C ALA A 417 18.28 -13.69 -17.00
N PHE A 418 17.41 -14.16 -16.09
CA PHE A 418 16.35 -13.32 -15.51
C PHE A 418 16.92 -12.05 -14.86
N ALA A 419 17.95 -12.19 -14.02
CA ALA A 419 18.59 -11.04 -13.37
C ALA A 419 19.14 -10.05 -14.40
N THR A 420 19.83 -10.56 -15.42
CA THR A 420 20.39 -9.76 -16.52
C THR A 420 19.30 -9.01 -17.27
N VAL A 421 18.17 -9.66 -17.60
CA VAL A 421 17.03 -9.03 -18.28
C VAL A 421 16.47 -7.88 -17.44
N MET A 422 16.23 -8.08 -16.14
CA MET A 422 15.70 -7.03 -15.26
C MET A 422 16.64 -5.82 -15.14
N MET A 423 17.95 -6.07 -15.18
CA MET A 423 19.01 -5.05 -15.12
C MET A 423 19.18 -4.28 -16.43
N CYS A 424 18.81 -4.88 -17.56
CA CYS A 424 19.03 -4.34 -18.90
C CYS A 424 17.73 -3.89 -19.60
N ARG A 425 16.58 -4.10 -18.95
CA ARG A 425 15.26 -3.75 -19.48
C ARG A 425 15.25 -2.32 -20.01
N LYS A 426 14.77 -2.13 -21.23
CA LYS A 426 14.74 -0.82 -21.87
C LYS A 426 13.62 0.01 -21.24
N THR A 427 13.97 1.18 -20.74
CA THR A 427 13.02 2.11 -20.11
C THR A 427 12.67 3.28 -21.02
N GLY A 428 13.48 3.55 -22.04
CA GLY A 428 13.36 4.75 -22.86
C GLY A 428 14.10 5.96 -22.28
N ASP A 429 14.67 5.81 -21.08
CA ASP A 429 15.45 6.83 -20.39
C ASP A 429 16.95 6.51 -20.47
N ARG A 430 17.66 7.32 -21.27
CA ARG A 430 19.11 7.19 -21.52
C ARG A 430 19.98 7.30 -20.26
N THR A 431 19.46 7.88 -19.18
CA THR A 431 20.21 8.00 -17.92
C THR A 431 20.22 6.68 -17.13
N ARG A 432 19.19 5.86 -17.28
CA ARG A 432 19.04 4.56 -16.59
C ARG A 432 19.39 3.37 -17.47
N ASP A 433 19.15 3.49 -18.77
CA ASP A 433 19.40 2.47 -19.77
C ASP A 433 20.91 2.24 -19.96
N ILE A 434 21.30 0.96 -20.05
CA ILE A 434 22.66 0.56 -20.43
C ILE A 434 23.02 1.04 -21.85
N SER A 435 24.31 1.11 -22.15
CA SER A 435 24.80 1.46 -23.48
C SER A 435 24.30 0.48 -24.56
N GLU A 436 24.18 0.97 -25.79
CA GLU A 436 23.76 0.14 -26.93
C GLU A 436 24.73 -1.01 -27.23
N GLU A 437 26.02 -0.81 -26.96
CA GLU A 437 27.04 -1.87 -27.07
C GLU A 437 26.73 -3.02 -26.11
N TRP A 438 26.48 -2.72 -24.83
CA TRP A 438 26.08 -3.73 -23.85
C TRP A 438 24.74 -4.36 -24.18
N ARG A 439 23.78 -3.55 -24.65
CA ARG A 439 22.46 -4.05 -25.06
C ARG A 439 22.56 -5.08 -26.17
N THR A 440 23.40 -4.82 -27.17
CA THR A 440 23.65 -5.75 -28.28
C THR A 440 24.22 -7.07 -27.77
N GLN A 441 25.25 -7.04 -26.92
CA GLN A 441 25.85 -8.25 -26.35
C GLN A 441 24.84 -9.08 -25.51
N VAL A 442 24.01 -8.41 -24.72
CA VAL A 442 22.95 -9.07 -23.93
C VAL A 442 21.92 -9.72 -24.85
N LEU A 443 21.44 -9.02 -25.88
CA LEU A 443 20.49 -9.56 -26.86
C LEU A 443 21.03 -10.77 -27.61
N ASP A 444 22.30 -10.73 -28.02
CA ASP A 444 22.95 -11.85 -28.69
C ASP A 444 23.06 -13.07 -27.78
N LYS A 445 23.44 -12.88 -26.51
CA LYS A 445 23.48 -13.96 -25.52
C LYS A 445 22.09 -14.53 -25.25
N LEU A 446 21.04 -13.70 -25.14
CA LEU A 446 19.66 -14.16 -24.93
C LEU A 446 19.22 -15.08 -26.08
N LYS A 447 19.47 -14.68 -27.32
CA LYS A 447 19.17 -15.49 -28.52
C LYS A 447 19.96 -16.80 -28.54
N GLN A 448 21.26 -16.76 -28.25
CA GLN A 448 22.12 -17.95 -28.19
C GLN A 448 21.65 -18.94 -27.12
N SER A 449 21.21 -18.44 -25.97
CA SER A 449 20.70 -19.26 -24.87
C SER A 449 19.27 -19.77 -25.09
N ARG A 450 18.58 -19.34 -26.15
CA ARG A 450 17.20 -19.74 -26.49
C ARG A 450 16.19 -19.46 -25.38
N VAL A 451 16.29 -18.29 -24.75
CA VAL A 451 15.28 -17.83 -23.79
C VAL A 451 13.98 -17.43 -24.50
N ALA A 452 12.91 -17.19 -23.74
CA ALA A 452 11.63 -16.74 -24.30
C ALA A 452 11.75 -15.39 -25.03
N ASP A 453 11.00 -15.23 -26.12
CA ASP A 453 10.98 -13.98 -26.90
C ASP A 453 10.54 -12.77 -26.07
N SER A 454 9.68 -12.96 -25.07
CA SER A 454 9.26 -11.90 -24.16
C SER A 454 10.46 -11.25 -23.46
N TRP A 455 11.46 -12.03 -23.06
CA TRP A 455 12.68 -11.52 -22.41
C TRP A 455 13.58 -10.74 -23.37
N ILE A 456 13.61 -11.14 -24.64
CA ILE A 456 14.32 -10.40 -25.69
C ILE A 456 13.63 -9.03 -25.88
N ASN A 457 12.30 -9.03 -25.97
CA ASN A 457 11.50 -7.82 -26.15
C ASN A 457 11.66 -6.83 -24.99
N LEU A 458 11.72 -7.32 -23.74
CA LEU A 458 11.99 -6.46 -22.57
C LEU A 458 13.33 -5.71 -22.67
N VAL A 459 14.33 -6.27 -23.34
CA VAL A 459 15.65 -5.65 -23.51
C VAL A 459 15.75 -4.84 -24.81
N SER A 460 15.02 -5.20 -25.87
CA SER A 460 15.06 -4.46 -27.15
C SER A 460 14.16 -3.24 -27.17
N ASP A 461 12.99 -3.33 -26.52
CA ASP A 461 11.88 -2.38 -26.65
C ASP A 461 11.34 -1.96 -25.28
N VAL A 462 10.63 -0.83 -25.25
CA VAL A 462 9.97 -0.35 -24.03
C VAL A 462 8.66 -1.13 -23.90
N VAL A 463 8.68 -2.17 -23.07
CA VAL A 463 7.56 -3.11 -22.88
C VAL A 463 7.28 -3.30 -21.39
N GLU A 464 6.00 -3.39 -21.03
CA GLU A 464 5.57 -3.73 -19.67
C GLU A 464 5.70 -5.23 -19.41
N LEU A 465 5.89 -5.61 -18.14
CA LEU A 465 5.95 -7.03 -17.77
C LEU A 465 4.56 -7.64 -17.91
N ASP A 466 4.50 -8.85 -18.47
CA ASP A 466 3.27 -9.65 -18.41
C ASP A 466 3.01 -10.17 -16.98
N GLU A 467 1.88 -10.86 -16.75
CA GLU A 467 1.52 -11.38 -15.43
C GLU A 467 2.53 -12.42 -14.90
N ALA A 468 3.06 -13.27 -15.77
CA ALA A 468 4.02 -14.31 -15.40
C ALA A 468 5.39 -13.72 -15.03
N GLU A 469 5.82 -12.71 -15.76
CA GLU A 469 7.03 -11.94 -15.53
C GLU A 469 6.91 -11.07 -14.29
N THR A 470 5.76 -10.44 -14.07
CA THR A 470 5.39 -9.73 -12.83
C THR A 470 5.49 -10.68 -11.64
N GLN A 471 4.87 -11.86 -11.71
CA GLN A 471 4.94 -12.85 -10.65
C GLN A 471 6.37 -13.34 -10.39
N ARG A 472 7.16 -13.53 -11.45
CA ARG A 472 8.57 -13.94 -11.34
C ARG A 472 9.42 -12.84 -10.72
N ALA A 473 9.23 -11.59 -11.11
CA ALA A 473 9.97 -10.43 -10.61
C ALA A 473 9.62 -10.11 -9.16
N PHE A 474 8.35 -10.17 -8.79
CA PHE A 474 7.91 -9.81 -7.44
C PHE A 474 7.82 -11.01 -6.49
N GLY A 475 7.98 -12.22 -7.03
CA GLY A 475 7.92 -13.48 -6.28
C GLY A 475 6.51 -13.82 -5.77
N GLU A 476 5.49 -13.07 -6.22
CA GLU A 476 4.08 -13.23 -5.89
C GLU A 476 3.20 -12.46 -6.90
N SER A 477 1.95 -12.89 -7.07
CA SER A 477 0.98 -12.15 -7.91
C SER A 477 0.39 -10.96 -7.16
N LEU A 478 0.15 -9.87 -7.89
CA LEU A 478 -0.58 -8.72 -7.37
C LEU A 478 -2.05 -9.08 -7.11
N PRO A 479 -2.71 -8.42 -6.16
CA PRO A 479 -4.15 -8.53 -5.99
C PRO A 479 -4.92 -8.20 -7.27
N ASN A 480 -6.00 -8.92 -7.55
CA ASN A 480 -6.90 -8.56 -8.64
C ASN A 480 -7.52 -7.18 -8.36
N GLY A 481 -7.44 -6.29 -9.35
CA GLY A 481 -7.86 -4.89 -9.23
C GLY A 481 -6.73 -3.92 -8.89
N LEU A 482 -5.51 -4.39 -8.65
CA LEU A 482 -4.32 -3.55 -8.54
C LEU A 482 -3.47 -3.73 -9.80
N ILE A 483 -3.38 -2.67 -10.60
CA ILE A 483 -2.59 -2.64 -11.84
C ILE A 483 -1.34 -1.79 -11.56
N LEU A 484 -0.18 -2.29 -11.99
CA LEU A 484 1.05 -1.51 -11.98
C LEU A 484 0.94 -0.45 -13.08
N LEU A 485 1.00 0.82 -12.71
CA LEU A 485 1.08 1.91 -13.69
C LEU A 485 2.55 2.19 -14.00
N ALA A 486 2.88 2.38 -15.28
CA ALA A 486 4.21 2.81 -15.69
C ALA A 486 4.55 4.19 -15.11
N HIS A 487 5.80 4.36 -14.65
CA HIS A 487 6.38 5.64 -14.23
C HIS A 487 7.11 6.31 -15.38
#